data_AF-A0AAW0QAA9-F1
#
_entry.id   AF-A0AAW0QAA9-F1
#
_cell.length_a   1.000
_cell.length_b   1.000
_cell.length_c   1.000
_cell.angle_alpha   90.00
_cell.angle_beta   90.00
_cell.angle_gamma   90.00
#
_symmetry.space_group_name_H-M   'P 1'
#
loop_
_entity.id
_entity.type
_entity.pdbx_description
1 polymer ?
#
loop_
_entity_poly.entity_id
_entity_poly.type
_entity_poly.pdbx_seq_one_letter_code
_entity_poly.pdbx_strand_id
1 'polypeptide(L)'
;MSAQNSQGIQTLLDAEREASKIVQKAREFRTKRVREARDEAKKEIDSYRQTKEEEFKKFESEHGAGNKAAEDDANKEAETRIKEIQDAGKKSQDQVVSDLLKAVFEIHPTPHIEV
;
A
#
# COMPACT_ATOMS: atom_id res chain seq x y z
N MET A 1 7.07 -6.75 85.99
CA MET A 1 6.09 -5.97 85.20
C MET A 1 6.68 -5.27 83.97
N SER A 2 8.00 -5.29 83.71
CA SER A 2 8.62 -4.61 82.55
C SER A 2 8.78 -5.49 81.30
N ALA A 3 8.95 -6.81 81.44
CA ALA A 3 9.19 -7.72 80.31
C ALA A 3 7.95 -7.98 79.41
N GLN A 4 6.74 -7.89 79.97
CA GLN A 4 5.50 -8.02 79.18
C GLN A 4 5.25 -6.80 78.27
N ASN A 5 5.68 -5.60 78.69
CA ASN A 5 5.57 -4.40 77.86
C ASN A 5 6.54 -4.43 76.67
N SER A 6 7.75 -4.98 76.83
CA SER A 6 8.71 -5.08 75.72
C SER A 6 8.28 -6.12 74.67
N GLN A 7 7.67 -7.24 75.10
CA GLN A 7 7.23 -8.29 74.17
C GLN A 7 6.05 -7.84 73.29
N GLY A 8 5.08 -7.09 73.87
CA GLY A 8 3.95 -6.55 73.13
C GLY A 8 4.36 -5.50 72.09
N ILE A 9 5.28 -4.59 72.46
CA ILE A 9 5.84 -3.60 71.54
C ILE A 9 6.59 -4.29 70.39
N GLN A 10 7.39 -5.31 70.68
CA GLN A 10 8.12 -6.06 69.64
C GLN A 10 7.17 -6.70 68.62
N THR A 11 6.07 -7.28 69.11
CA THR A 11 5.04 -7.89 68.26
C THR A 11 4.37 -6.86 67.34
N LEU A 12 4.09 -5.65 67.84
CA LEU A 12 3.53 -4.56 67.04
C LEU A 12 4.52 -4.05 65.98
N LEU A 13 5.81 -3.93 66.32
CA LEU A 13 6.86 -3.53 65.37
C LEU A 13 7.05 -4.57 64.25
N ASP A 14 6.96 -5.86 64.57
CA ASP A 14 7.05 -6.91 63.56
C ASP A 14 5.81 -6.93 62.65
N ALA A 15 4.61 -6.73 63.21
CA ALA A 15 3.38 -6.56 62.43
C ALA A 15 3.44 -5.33 61.50
N GLU A 16 4.00 -4.21 61.96
CA GLU A 16 4.19 -3.00 61.15
C GLU A 16 5.14 -3.24 59.97
N ARG A 17 6.24 -3.99 60.21
CA ARG A 17 7.17 -4.40 59.15
C ARG A 17 6.52 -5.33 58.13
N GLU A 18 5.70 -6.28 58.57
CA GLU A 18 4.97 -7.17 57.67
C GLU A 18 3.93 -6.41 56.84
N ALA A 19 3.14 -5.54 57.46
CA ALA A 19 2.18 -4.69 56.77
C ALA A 19 2.88 -3.80 55.72
N SER A 20 4.02 -3.19 56.08
CA SER A 20 4.83 -2.38 55.15
C SER A 20 5.31 -3.19 53.95
N LYS A 21 5.79 -4.42 54.18
CA LYS A 21 6.22 -5.33 53.09
C LYS A 21 5.05 -5.70 52.18
N ILE A 22 3.86 -5.96 52.72
CA ILE A 22 2.67 -6.29 51.94
C ILE A 22 2.29 -5.11 51.03
N VAL A 23 2.27 -3.90 51.58
CA VAL A 23 1.96 -2.68 50.81
C VAL A 23 2.99 -2.43 49.72
N GLN A 24 4.28 -2.61 50.02
CA GLN A 24 5.35 -2.45 49.04
C GLN A 24 5.22 -3.44 47.88
N LYS A 25 5.01 -4.73 48.18
CA LYS A 25 4.76 -5.77 47.16
C LYS A 25 3.55 -5.44 46.30
N ALA A 26 2.47 -4.95 46.89
CA ALA A 26 1.28 -4.56 46.15
C ALA A 26 1.55 -3.38 45.18
N ARG A 27 2.34 -2.39 45.61
CA ARG A 27 2.76 -1.27 44.75
C ARG A 27 3.66 -1.73 43.60
N GLU A 28 4.63 -2.59 43.88
CA GLU A 28 5.52 -3.17 42.87
C GLU A 28 4.73 -4.00 41.85
N PHE A 29 3.81 -4.84 42.32
CA PHE A 29 2.92 -5.63 41.46
C PHE A 29 2.06 -4.74 40.56
N ARG A 30 1.47 -3.67 41.11
CA ARG A 30 0.69 -2.70 40.31
C ARG A 30 1.53 -2.08 39.21
N THR A 31 2.73 -1.59 39.54
CA THR A 31 3.64 -0.97 38.58
C THR A 31 4.08 -1.96 37.50
N LYS A 32 4.40 -3.19 37.89
CA LYS A 32 4.74 -4.27 36.96
C LYS A 32 3.59 -4.55 35.99
N ARG A 33 2.36 -4.71 36.49
CA ARG A 33 1.17 -4.99 35.68
C ARG A 33 0.85 -3.87 34.69
N VAL A 34 1.04 -2.60 35.09
CA VAL A 34 0.87 -1.46 34.19
C VAL A 34 1.92 -1.46 33.08
N ARG A 35 3.16 -1.83 33.40
CA ARG A 35 4.23 -1.94 32.40
C ARG A 35 3.97 -3.08 31.43
N GLU A 36 3.63 -4.26 31.93
CA GLU A 36 3.26 -5.43 31.12
C GLU A 36 2.13 -5.11 30.17
N ALA A 37 1.04 -4.48 30.64
CA ALA A 37 -0.07 -4.08 29.78
C ALA A 37 0.34 -3.11 28.66
N ARG A 38 1.27 -2.17 28.93
CA ARG A 38 1.78 -1.26 27.90
C ARG A 38 2.66 -1.97 26.89
N ASP A 39 3.49 -2.91 27.34
CA ASP A 39 4.39 -3.66 26.47
C ASP A 39 3.60 -4.67 25.60
N GLU A 40 2.57 -5.31 26.16
CA GLU A 40 1.63 -6.16 25.42
C GLU A 40 0.86 -5.37 24.35
N ALA A 41 0.28 -4.21 24.71
CA ALA A 41 -0.43 -3.37 23.76
C ALA A 41 0.48 -2.89 22.60
N LYS A 42 1.74 -2.53 22.90
CA LYS A 42 2.72 -2.18 21.86
C LYS A 42 3.00 -3.36 20.93
N LYS A 43 3.21 -4.55 21.50
CA LYS A 43 3.46 -5.77 20.72
C LYS A 43 2.27 -6.11 19.81
N GLU A 44 1.05 -5.95 20.30
CA GLU A 44 -0.16 -6.15 19.51
C GLU A 44 -0.26 -5.14 18.36
N ILE A 45 0.00 -3.85 18.62
CA ILE A 45 0.03 -2.80 17.60
C ILE A 45 1.09 -3.11 16.53
N ASP A 46 2.30 -3.50 16.93
CA ASP A 46 3.38 -3.83 16.00
C ASP A 46 3.02 -5.06 15.14
N SER A 47 2.42 -6.09 15.74
CA SER A 47 1.95 -7.27 15.00
C SER A 47 0.84 -6.94 14.00
N TYR A 48 -0.10 -6.05 14.39
CA TYR A 48 -1.17 -5.59 13.51
C TYR A 48 -0.61 -4.77 12.35
N ARG A 49 0.35 -3.88 12.63
CA ARG A 49 1.04 -3.08 11.62
C ARG A 49 1.77 -3.98 10.63
N GLN A 50 2.51 -4.97 11.12
CA GLN A 50 3.22 -5.92 10.25
C GLN A 50 2.24 -6.70 9.37
N THR A 51 1.14 -7.20 9.94
CA THR A 51 0.10 -7.92 9.18
C THR A 51 -0.50 -7.03 8.08
N LYS A 52 -0.82 -5.78 8.40
CA LYS A 52 -1.37 -4.84 7.42
C LYS A 52 -0.37 -4.46 6.34
N GLU A 53 0.91 -4.36 6.66
CA GLU A 53 1.95 -4.06 5.69
C GLU A 53 2.25 -5.25 4.78
N GLU A 54 2.17 -6.49 5.30
CA GLU A 54 2.21 -7.71 4.50
C GLU A 54 1.01 -7.83 3.57
N GLU A 55 -0.21 -7.55 4.06
CA GLU A 55 -1.42 -7.47 3.23
C GLU A 55 -1.28 -6.41 2.14
N PHE A 56 -0.78 -5.22 2.48
CA PHE A 56 -0.56 -4.14 1.53
C PHE A 56 0.47 -4.51 0.46
N LYS A 57 1.60 -5.10 0.85
CA LYS A 57 2.62 -5.56 -0.11
C LYS A 57 2.10 -6.68 -1.01
N LYS A 58 1.31 -7.61 -0.48
CA LYS A 58 0.63 -8.63 -1.30
C LYS A 58 -0.32 -7.98 -2.29
N PHE A 59 -1.18 -7.09 -1.83
CA PHE A 59 -2.09 -6.34 -2.68
C PHE A 59 -1.34 -5.56 -3.77
N GLU A 60 -0.25 -4.87 -3.41
CA GLU A 60 0.61 -4.14 -4.35
C GLU A 60 1.29 -5.09 -5.34
N SER A 61 1.73 -6.27 -4.93
CA SER A 61 2.32 -7.24 -5.86
C SER A 61 1.29 -7.85 -6.83
N GLU A 62 0.08 -8.12 -6.34
CA GLU A 62 -1.00 -8.72 -7.12
C GLU A 62 -1.65 -7.70 -8.07
N HIS A 63 -1.82 -6.45 -7.62
CA HIS A 63 -2.50 -5.39 -8.37
C HIS A 63 -1.54 -4.40 -9.05
N GLY A 64 -0.29 -4.29 -8.58
CA GLY A 64 0.76 -3.49 -9.22
C GLY A 64 1.23 -4.09 -10.55
N ALA A 65 0.99 -5.39 -10.78
CA ALA A 65 1.13 -6.02 -12.08
C ALA A 65 -0.05 -5.73 -13.04
N GLY A 66 -1.14 -5.12 -12.54
CA GLY A 66 -2.41 -4.97 -13.26
C GLY A 66 -2.30 -4.19 -14.58
N ASN A 67 -1.30 -3.32 -14.71
CA ASN A 67 -1.10 -2.57 -15.96
C ASN A 67 -0.28 -3.32 -17.00
N LYS A 68 0.58 -4.28 -16.63
CA LYS A 68 1.43 -4.96 -17.63
C LYS A 68 0.63 -5.86 -18.55
N ALA A 69 -0.30 -6.65 -18.01
CA ALA A 69 -1.15 -7.49 -18.84
C ALA A 69 -2.06 -6.65 -19.76
N ALA A 70 -2.64 -5.57 -19.23
CA ALA A 70 -3.45 -4.65 -20.01
C ALA A 70 -2.64 -3.90 -21.09
N GLU A 71 -1.40 -3.51 -20.77
CA GLU A 71 -0.46 -2.85 -21.68
C GLU A 71 0.01 -3.82 -22.78
N ASP A 72 0.35 -5.07 -22.43
CA ASP A 72 0.76 -6.10 -23.38
C ASP A 72 -0.39 -6.46 -24.35
N ASP A 73 -1.63 -6.56 -23.84
CA ASP A 73 -2.80 -6.85 -24.68
C ASP A 73 -3.15 -5.64 -25.58
N ALA A 74 -3.09 -4.42 -25.06
CA ALA A 74 -3.27 -3.21 -25.86
C ALA A 74 -2.19 -3.07 -26.95
N ASN A 75 -0.93 -3.41 -26.63
CA ASN A 75 0.17 -3.38 -27.58
C ASN A 75 -0.04 -4.41 -28.71
N LYS A 76 -0.47 -5.64 -28.39
CA LYS A 76 -0.78 -6.65 -29.40
C LYS A 76 -1.93 -6.22 -30.32
N GLU A 77 -2.98 -5.63 -29.74
CA GLU A 77 -4.10 -5.11 -30.53
C GLU A 77 -3.63 -3.98 -31.44
N ALA A 78 -2.85 -3.03 -30.92
CA ALA A 78 -2.28 -1.93 -31.69
C ALA A 78 -1.39 -2.42 -32.83
N GLU A 79 -0.51 -3.40 -32.60
CA GLU A 79 0.32 -4.00 -33.65
C GLU A 79 -0.53 -4.65 -34.75
N THR A 80 -1.61 -5.32 -34.37
CA THR A 80 -2.55 -5.93 -35.32
C THR A 80 -3.22 -4.86 -36.17
N ARG A 81 -3.72 -3.79 -35.55
CA ARG A 81 -4.32 -2.64 -36.24
C ARG A 81 -3.33 -1.94 -37.17
N ILE A 82 -2.08 -1.77 -36.76
CA ILE A 82 -1.04 -1.16 -37.60
C ILE A 82 -0.79 -2.02 -38.84
N LYS A 83 -0.72 -3.35 -38.70
CA LYS A 83 -0.58 -4.26 -39.85
C LYS A 83 -1.78 -4.15 -40.79
N GLU A 84 -3.01 -4.15 -40.27
CA GLU A 84 -4.23 -3.96 -41.07
C GLU A 84 -4.18 -2.63 -41.86
N ILE A 85 -3.78 -1.53 -41.22
CA ILE A 85 -3.66 -0.22 -41.87
C ILE A 85 -2.58 -0.24 -42.94
N GLN A 86 -1.42 -0.84 -42.68
CA GLN A 86 -0.34 -0.95 -43.65
C GLN A 86 -0.76 -1.76 -44.88
N ASP A 87 -1.45 -2.88 -44.69
CA ASP A 87 -1.90 -3.73 -45.79
C ASP A 87 -3.02 -3.06 -46.59
N ALA A 88 -3.96 -2.39 -45.91
CA ALA A 88 -4.98 -1.57 -46.57
C ALA A 88 -4.35 -0.43 -47.39
N GLY A 89 -3.34 0.25 -46.83
CA GLY A 89 -2.58 1.30 -47.49
C GLY A 89 -1.83 0.80 -48.73
N LYS A 90 -1.14 -0.34 -48.64
CA LYS A 90 -0.48 -0.96 -49.80
C LYS A 90 -1.47 -1.31 -50.91
N LYS A 91 -2.65 -1.82 -50.54
CA LYS A 91 -3.70 -2.18 -51.50
C LYS A 91 -4.28 -0.97 -52.23
N SER A 92 -4.42 0.17 -51.55
CA SER A 92 -4.95 1.40 -52.15
C SER A 92 -3.87 2.30 -52.76
N GLN A 93 -2.59 2.04 -52.51
CA GLN A 93 -1.46 2.87 -52.93
C GLN A 93 -1.45 3.10 -54.45
N ASP A 94 -1.53 2.04 -55.24
CA ASP A 94 -1.46 2.15 -56.71
C ASP A 94 -2.63 2.96 -57.28
N GLN A 95 -3.83 2.78 -56.71
CA GLN A 95 -5.01 3.53 -57.11
C GLN A 95 -4.87 5.02 -56.77
N VAL A 96 -4.42 5.34 -55.56
CA VAL A 96 -4.20 6.72 -55.12
C VAL A 96 -3.11 7.40 -55.95
N VAL A 97 -2.02 6.71 -56.27
CA VAL A 97 -0.96 7.23 -57.14
C VAL A 97 -1.50 7.51 -58.54
N SER A 98 -2.26 6.57 -59.11
CA SER A 98 -2.90 6.78 -60.42
C SER A 98 -3.83 7.99 -60.41
N ASP A 99 -4.66 8.14 -59.39
CA ASP A 99 -5.64 9.24 -59.31
C ASP A 99 -4.96 10.60 -59.09
N LEU A 100 -3.90 10.66 -58.28
CA LEU A 100 -3.07 11.86 -58.12
C LEU A 100 -2.37 12.24 -59.44
N LEU A 101 -1.80 11.27 -60.15
CA LEU A 101 -1.15 11.53 -61.44
C LEU A 101 -2.17 12.02 -62.47
N LYS A 102 -3.35 11.40 -62.55
CA LYS A 102 -4.44 11.89 -63.41
C LYS A 102 -4.81 13.32 -63.08
N ALA A 103 -5.06 13.66 -61.81
CA ALA A 103 -5.40 15.02 -61.41
C ALA A 103 -4.31 16.05 -61.73
N VAL A 104 -3.02 15.66 -61.69
CA VAL A 104 -1.90 16.54 -62.05
C VAL A 104 -1.77 16.73 -63.57
N PHE A 105 -2.00 15.67 -64.35
CA PHE A 105 -1.88 15.72 -65.81
C PHE A 105 -3.16 16.20 -66.51
N GLU A 106 -4.31 16.12 -65.85
CA GLU A 106 -5.60 16.58 -66.36
C GLU A 106 -5.79 18.07 -66.05
N ILE A 107 -5.21 18.90 -66.91
CA ILE A 107 -5.29 20.35 -66.78
C ILE A 107 -6.71 20.80 -67.17
N HIS A 108 -7.42 21.37 -66.20
CA HIS A 108 -8.71 22.04 -66.41
C HIS A 108 -8.53 23.56 -66.32
N PRO A 109 -8.13 24.24 -67.42
CA PRO A 109 -7.95 25.67 -67.40
C PRO A 109 -9.33 26.34 -67.33
N THR A 110 -9.65 26.92 -66.19
CA THR A 110 -10.79 27.82 -66.03
C THR A 110 -10.34 29.26 -66.21
N PRO A 111 -11.06 30.08 -67.00
CA PRO A 111 -10.78 31.50 -67.07
C PRO A 111 -10.92 32.12 -65.67
N HIS A 112 -10.03 33.05 -65.34
CA HIS A 112 -10.12 33.80 -64.09
C HIS A 112 -11.45 34.57 -64.06
N ILE A 113 -12.25 34.38 -63.01
CA ILE A 113 -13.50 35.12 -62.82
C ILE A 113 -13.13 36.41 -62.07
N GLU A 114 -13.24 37.56 -62.74
CA GLU A 114 -13.14 38.86 -62.08
C GLU A 114 -14.46 39.12 -61.32
N VAL A 115 -14.34 39.39 -60.02
CA VAL A 115 -15.43 39.85 -59.14
C VAL A 115 -15.39 41.38 -59.09
#